data_AF-A0A1D9QHZ8-F1
#
_entry.id   AF-A0A1D9QHZ8-F1
#
_cell.length_a   1.000
_cell.length_b   1.000
_cell.length_c   1.000
_cell.angle_alpha   90.00
_cell.angle_beta   90.00
_cell.angle_gamma   90.00
#
_symmetry.space_group_name_H-M   'P 1'
#
loop_
_entity.id
_entity.type
_entity.pdbx_description
1 polymer ?
#
loop_
_entity_poly.entity_id
_entity_poly.type
_entity_poly.pdbx_seq_one_letter_code
_entity_poly.pdbx_strand_id
1 'polypeptide(L)'
;MPRLYLIIGKLSTLVNPISISNVVDSHLSLLNKVVITCTRAILPVYKTTNTAVLYEEAKLRPSEIELNLISQLYAARTTRLDLYHPLRIRAENITKAREYNRTPDTRFARLITALPETEHINPLAFPPWEIRESRAEAEARINGPMGRTKAQAAEDFKAFHAKIPRSDIQIFSDGSKSESKDGATGGGFVISQFDIQIAYHSFSLGTNAEVFDAEATAAVAGAAKALTLASTKLATDLWIFLDNHEAALRLGSHFNGSSQRVFEDFLKLTQAWAVRPRLPHTSPGKIRVRWVPGHLDIPGNEIADKAAKEGTKLPFPLNPICTLASLKRMIRTRANKADEQLWNTVSPQYYKDLQFNHTSNTDTLSLKRATLHHILAIRSQHGDFAAYHERFNHTTAHVHCSCGKRKTPLHFFFCKKGKAFKALTKSPPSEAIPWLLSNPTGIAKLAEWLEYTKFYTKICPWHTGAR
;
A
#
# COMPACT_ATOMS: atom_id res chain seq x y z
N MET A 1 28.12 5.86 -16.94
CA MET A 1 26.75 6.10 -16.41
C MET A 1 26.57 7.60 -16.30
N PRO A 2 25.64 8.24 -17.04
CA PRO A 2 25.20 9.55 -16.66
C PRO A 2 24.54 9.43 -15.27
N ARG A 3 24.90 10.39 -14.42
CA ARG A 3 24.71 10.41 -12.97
C ARG A 3 23.23 10.37 -12.56
N LEU A 4 22.92 9.64 -11.50
CA LEU A 4 21.67 9.70 -10.70
C LEU A 4 21.52 11.03 -9.91
N TYR A 5 22.28 12.06 -10.26
CA TYR A 5 22.22 13.39 -9.66
C TYR A 5 21.16 14.23 -10.38
N LEU A 6 19.87 14.01 -10.15
CA LEU A 6 18.88 15.00 -10.61
C LEU A 6 17.53 15.05 -9.90
N ILE A 7 17.28 14.32 -8.80
CA ILE A 7 15.92 14.32 -8.21
C ILE A 7 15.83 14.83 -6.76
N ILE A 8 16.93 15.09 -6.05
CA ILE A 8 16.83 15.75 -4.73
C ILE A 8 17.92 16.80 -4.56
N GLY A 9 17.54 18.08 -4.68
CA GLY A 9 18.30 19.23 -4.14
C GLY A 9 18.93 20.19 -5.16
N LYS A 10 18.13 21.01 -5.85
CA LYS A 10 18.57 22.35 -6.28
C LYS A 10 18.01 23.37 -5.29
N LEU A 11 18.82 23.74 -4.30
CA LEU A 11 18.74 24.98 -3.53
C LEU A 11 20.04 25.11 -2.71
N SER A 12 21.04 25.76 -3.29
CA SER A 12 22.00 26.67 -2.64
C SER A 12 23.19 26.90 -3.58
N THR A 13 23.29 28.15 -4.01
CA THR A 13 24.45 28.74 -4.67
C THR A 13 25.59 28.95 -3.67
N LEU A 14 26.82 28.77 -4.18
CA LEU A 14 28.07 29.41 -3.72
C LEU A 14 28.44 29.21 -2.24
N VAL A 15 29.29 28.21 -1.97
CA VAL A 15 30.53 28.23 -1.17
C VAL A 15 31.07 26.80 -1.25
N ASN A 16 32.36 26.61 -1.60
CA ASN A 16 33.04 25.31 -1.58
C ASN A 16 33.26 24.87 -0.12
N PRO A 17 32.64 23.79 0.39
CA PRO A 17 33.11 23.15 1.61
C PRO A 17 33.96 21.94 1.23
N ILE A 18 35.06 21.73 1.95
CA ILE A 18 35.83 20.48 1.93
C ILE A 18 34.84 19.32 2.08
N SER A 19 34.62 18.54 1.01
CA SER A 19 33.67 17.43 1.04
C SER A 19 34.33 16.25 1.75
N ILE A 20 34.08 16.14 3.05
CA ILE A 20 34.40 14.91 3.78
C ILE A 20 33.52 13.82 3.17
N SER A 21 34.12 12.94 2.36
CA SER A 21 33.44 11.75 1.84
C SER A 21 33.09 10.84 3.01
N ASN A 22 31.79 10.70 3.28
CA ASN A 22 31.27 9.77 4.27
C ASN A 22 31.22 8.32 3.76
N VAL A 23 31.89 8.01 2.63
CA VAL A 23 32.05 6.67 2.05
C VAL A 23 30.71 6.00 1.65
N VAL A 24 29.60 6.74 1.73
CA VAL A 24 28.23 6.27 1.47
C VAL A 24 28.09 5.69 0.07
N ASP A 25 28.65 6.36 -0.94
CA ASP A 25 28.58 5.89 -2.33
C ASP A 25 29.26 4.53 -2.52
N SER A 26 30.31 4.25 -1.75
CA SER A 26 30.99 2.96 -1.79
C SER A 26 30.12 1.86 -1.17
N HIS A 27 29.44 2.14 -0.05
CA HIS A 27 28.52 1.19 0.58
C HIS A 27 27.29 0.96 -0.30
N LEU A 28 26.75 2.01 -0.92
CA LEU A 28 25.69 1.89 -1.91
C LEU A 28 26.11 1.02 -3.09
N SER A 29 27.35 1.17 -3.57
CA SER A 29 27.90 0.32 -4.63
C SER A 29 27.95 -1.15 -4.21
N LEU A 30 28.39 -1.45 -2.99
CA LEU A 30 28.42 -2.81 -2.45
C LEU A 30 27.01 -3.42 -2.34
N LEU A 31 26.05 -2.67 -1.79
CA LEU A 31 24.67 -3.13 -1.67
C LEU A 31 24.03 -3.35 -3.04
N ASN A 32 24.25 -2.44 -4.00
CA ASN A 32 23.77 -2.60 -5.36
C ASN A 32 24.34 -3.86 -6.04
N LYS A 33 25.60 -4.23 -5.77
CA LYS A 33 26.16 -5.49 -6.27
C LYS A 33 25.39 -6.71 -5.73
N VAL A 34 25.04 -6.69 -4.44
CA VAL A 34 24.24 -7.76 -3.82
C VAL A 34 22.85 -7.81 -4.45
N VAL A 35 22.14 -6.68 -4.53
CA VAL A 35 20.79 -6.63 -5.13
C VAL A 35 20.81 -7.12 -6.59
N ILE A 36 21.78 -6.67 -7.39
CA ILE A 36 21.90 -7.10 -8.79
C ILE A 36 22.29 -8.58 -8.94
N THR A 37 22.97 -9.15 -7.95
CA THR A 37 23.20 -10.60 -7.90
C THR A 37 21.89 -11.33 -7.64
N CYS A 38 21.09 -10.84 -6.69
CA CYS A 38 19.75 -11.36 -6.42
C CYS A 38 18.82 -11.24 -7.62
N THR A 39 18.78 -10.11 -8.33
CA THR A 39 17.96 -9.96 -9.55
C THR A 39 18.30 -11.01 -10.60
N ARG A 40 19.58 -11.37 -10.75
CA ARG A 40 20.03 -12.41 -11.69
C ARG A 40 19.75 -13.83 -11.22
N ALA A 41 19.63 -14.05 -9.91
CA ALA A 41 19.17 -15.34 -9.38
C ALA A 41 17.67 -15.54 -9.64
N ILE A 42 16.88 -14.49 -9.38
CA ILE A 42 15.43 -14.45 -9.62
C ILE A 42 15.13 -14.64 -11.11
N LEU A 43 15.72 -13.78 -11.95
CA LEU A 43 15.37 -13.69 -13.36
C LEU A 43 16.21 -14.63 -14.22
N PRO A 44 15.61 -15.40 -15.15
CA PRO A 44 16.33 -16.18 -16.13
C PRO A 44 16.81 -15.30 -17.31
N VAL A 45 17.74 -14.39 -17.04
CA VAL A 45 18.24 -13.38 -18.01
C VAL A 45 19.73 -13.54 -18.31
N TYR A 46 20.20 -12.89 -19.36
CA TYR A 46 21.61 -12.88 -19.73
C TYR A 46 22.43 -12.03 -18.74
N LYS A 47 23.71 -12.40 -18.56
CA LYS A 47 24.63 -11.66 -17.68
C LYS A 47 24.74 -10.18 -18.07
N THR A 48 24.65 -9.89 -19.36
CA THR A 48 24.79 -8.55 -19.96
C THR A 48 23.50 -7.74 -20.00
N THR A 49 22.38 -8.25 -19.47
CA THR A 49 21.11 -7.50 -19.43
C THR A 49 21.28 -6.19 -18.65
N ASN A 50 20.66 -5.13 -19.17
CA ASN A 50 20.73 -3.78 -18.59
C ASN A 50 20.27 -3.78 -17.13
N THR A 51 21.04 -3.14 -16.25
CA THR A 51 20.76 -3.00 -14.81
C THR A 51 19.38 -2.42 -14.50
N ALA A 52 18.92 -1.42 -15.26
CA ALA A 52 17.58 -0.85 -15.07
C ALA A 52 16.47 -1.88 -15.31
N VAL A 53 16.65 -2.72 -16.33
CA VAL A 53 15.73 -3.82 -16.66
C VAL A 53 15.75 -4.89 -15.57
N LEU A 54 16.93 -5.18 -14.99
CA LEU A 54 17.03 -6.13 -13.88
C LEU A 54 16.21 -5.71 -12.66
N TYR A 55 16.27 -4.43 -12.27
CA TYR A 55 15.45 -3.91 -11.18
C TYR A 55 13.96 -3.99 -11.50
N GLU A 56 13.55 -3.48 -12.67
CA GLU A 56 12.14 -3.45 -13.08
C GLU A 56 11.54 -4.85 -13.18
N GLU A 57 12.20 -5.79 -13.86
CA GLU A 57 11.65 -7.13 -14.08
C GLU A 57 11.70 -7.99 -12.82
N ALA A 58 12.69 -7.80 -11.94
CA ALA A 58 12.77 -8.50 -10.65
C ALA A 58 11.86 -7.89 -9.58
N LYS A 59 11.24 -6.73 -9.86
CA LYS A 59 10.44 -5.97 -8.90
C LYS A 59 11.23 -5.59 -7.64
N LEU A 60 12.52 -5.32 -7.83
CA LEU A 60 13.42 -4.85 -6.77
C LEU A 60 13.84 -3.42 -7.04
N ARG A 61 14.01 -2.64 -5.98
CA ARG A 61 14.48 -1.26 -6.07
C ARG A 61 15.99 -1.16 -5.88
N PRO A 62 16.63 -0.10 -6.42
CA PRO A 62 17.99 0.24 -6.05
C PRO A 62 18.14 0.49 -4.55
N SER A 63 19.32 0.16 -4.01
CA SER A 63 19.58 0.22 -2.57
C SER A 63 19.39 1.60 -1.97
N GLU A 64 19.62 2.67 -2.75
CA GLU A 64 19.45 4.04 -2.28
C GLU A 64 17.99 4.37 -1.95
N ILE A 65 17.05 3.95 -2.81
CA ILE A 65 15.62 4.18 -2.58
C ILE A 65 15.15 3.39 -1.35
N GLU A 66 15.58 2.14 -1.21
CA GLU A 66 15.27 1.31 -0.05
C GLU A 66 15.87 1.85 1.24
N LEU A 67 17.13 2.29 1.24
CA LEU A 67 17.76 2.86 2.43
C LEU A 67 17.11 4.19 2.83
N ASN A 68 16.69 5.02 1.87
CA ASN A 68 15.94 6.24 2.15
C ASN A 68 14.55 5.94 2.74
N LEU A 69 13.86 4.90 2.23
CA LEU A 69 12.61 4.40 2.78
C LEU A 69 12.80 3.90 4.23
N ILE A 70 13.80 3.04 4.46
CA ILE A 70 14.13 2.50 5.78
C ILE A 70 14.48 3.63 6.76
N SER A 71 15.29 4.61 6.34
CA SER A 71 15.71 5.73 7.18
C SER A 71 14.53 6.62 7.58
N GLN A 72 13.60 6.89 6.65
CA GLN A 72 12.37 7.64 6.95
C GLN A 72 11.44 6.86 7.88
N LEU A 73 11.26 5.56 7.67
CA LEU A 73 10.48 4.71 8.57
C LEU A 73 11.12 4.63 9.95
N TYR A 74 12.45 4.63 10.03
CA TYR A 74 13.18 4.66 11.30
C TYR A 74 13.01 6.01 12.01
N ALA A 75 13.06 7.14 11.28
CA ALA A 75 12.72 8.45 11.83
C ALA A 75 11.29 8.47 12.40
N ALA A 76 10.30 8.01 11.64
CA ALA A 76 8.93 7.84 12.11
C ALA A 76 8.79 6.87 13.30
N ARG A 77 9.69 5.88 13.44
CA ARG A 77 9.71 4.99 14.60
C ARG A 77 10.25 5.71 15.84
N THR A 78 11.23 6.59 15.70
CA THR A 78 11.76 7.33 16.86
C THR A 78 10.73 8.21 17.54
N THR A 79 9.75 8.72 16.80
CA THR A 79 8.62 9.46 17.38
C THR A 79 7.62 8.56 18.14
N ARG A 80 7.75 7.25 18.06
CA ARG A 80 6.89 6.27 18.76
C ARG A 80 7.60 5.55 19.92
N LEU A 81 8.85 5.90 20.17
CA LEU A 81 9.57 5.37 21.33
C LEU A 81 9.02 6.04 22.58
N ASP A 82 9.18 5.36 23.71
CA ASP A 82 8.85 5.90 25.03
C ASP A 82 9.53 7.27 25.25
N LEU A 83 8.87 8.17 25.98
CA LEU A 83 9.37 9.54 26.20
C LEU A 83 10.74 9.56 26.88
N TYR A 84 11.05 8.55 27.70
CA TYR A 84 12.34 8.42 28.38
C TYR A 84 13.38 7.67 27.54
N HIS A 85 13.03 7.18 26.36
CA HIS A 85 13.98 6.49 25.49
C HIS A 85 15.06 7.47 25.00
N PRO A 86 16.37 7.14 25.09
CA PRO A 86 17.45 8.07 24.73
C PRO A 86 17.35 8.65 23.32
N LEU A 87 16.94 7.83 22.34
CA LEU A 87 16.70 8.29 20.96
C LEU A 87 15.50 9.25 20.83
N ARG A 88 14.46 9.09 21.65
CA ARG A 88 13.29 9.98 21.67
C ARG A 88 13.67 11.35 22.24
N ILE A 89 14.36 11.36 23.37
CA ILE A 89 14.92 12.57 23.99
C ILE A 89 15.84 13.30 23.00
N ARG A 90 16.74 12.57 22.32
CA ARG A 90 17.63 13.16 21.32
C ARG A 90 16.85 13.73 20.12
N ALA A 91 15.81 13.04 19.64
CA ALA A 91 14.97 13.53 18.55
C ALA A 91 14.24 14.83 18.94
N GLU A 92 13.70 14.92 20.15
CA GLU A 92 13.07 16.14 20.66
C GLU A 92 14.07 17.29 20.79
N ASN A 93 15.28 17.03 21.26
CA ASN A 93 16.34 18.04 21.30
C ASN A 93 16.73 18.55 19.90
N ILE A 94 16.73 17.67 18.90
CA ILE A 94 16.96 18.05 17.49
C ILE A 94 15.82 18.96 16.99
N THR A 95 14.56 18.60 17.28
CA THR A 95 13.40 19.41 16.89
C THR A 95 13.42 20.77 17.57
N LYS A 96 13.70 20.84 18.88
CA LYS A 96 13.85 22.10 19.62
C LYS A 96 15.00 22.95 19.08
N ALA A 97 16.15 22.35 18.79
CA ALA A 97 17.30 23.07 18.24
C ALA A 97 16.97 23.78 16.91
N ARG A 98 16.09 23.19 16.09
CA ARG A 98 15.60 23.81 14.85
C ARG A 98 14.78 25.08 15.12
N GLU A 99 13.97 25.11 16.18
CA GLU A 99 13.20 26.32 16.58
C GLU A 99 14.12 27.49 16.89
N TYR A 100 15.33 27.21 17.38
CA TYR A 100 16.40 28.19 17.61
C TYR A 100 17.32 28.40 16.39
N ASN A 101 16.86 28.08 15.18
CA ASN A 101 17.59 28.21 13.91
C ASN A 101 18.95 27.46 13.87
N ARG A 102 19.13 26.40 14.67
CA ARG A 102 20.33 25.55 14.56
C ARG A 102 20.15 24.53 13.44
N THR A 103 21.14 24.44 12.56
CA THR A 103 21.11 23.50 11.44
C THR A 103 21.34 22.06 11.92
N PRO A 104 20.54 21.07 11.46
CA PRO A 104 20.81 19.69 11.78
C PRO A 104 22.09 19.20 11.07
N ASP A 105 23.08 18.76 11.84
CA ASP A 105 24.40 18.37 11.32
C ASP A 105 24.42 17.02 10.59
N THR A 106 23.37 16.19 10.75
CA THR A 106 23.33 14.83 10.17
C THR A 106 22.12 14.61 9.26
N ARG A 107 22.26 13.71 8.28
CA ARG A 107 21.14 13.27 7.41
C ARG A 107 19.95 12.76 8.21
N PHE A 108 20.21 12.01 9.28
CA PHE A 108 19.15 11.50 10.14
C PHE A 108 18.43 12.61 10.90
N ALA A 109 19.16 13.59 11.44
CA ALA A 109 18.55 14.74 12.10
C ALA A 109 17.67 15.56 11.15
N ARG A 110 18.09 15.72 9.88
CA ARG A 110 17.24 16.35 8.83
C ARG A 110 15.95 15.60 8.60
N LEU A 111 15.98 14.26 8.60
CA LEU A 111 14.76 13.44 8.47
C LEU A 111 13.81 13.66 9.65
N ILE A 112 14.33 13.70 10.89
CA ILE A 112 13.52 13.99 12.09
C ILE A 112 12.84 15.36 11.96
N THR A 113 13.58 16.40 11.58
CA THR A 113 13.01 17.74 11.39
C THR A 113 12.03 17.84 10.23
N ALA A 114 12.12 16.95 9.24
CA ALA A 114 11.23 16.95 8.08
C ALA A 114 9.92 16.18 8.34
N LEU A 115 9.78 15.51 9.48
CA LEU A 115 8.52 14.86 9.85
C LEU A 115 7.47 15.94 10.15
N PRO A 116 6.21 15.75 9.68
CA PRO A 116 5.11 16.56 10.16
C PRO A 116 4.90 16.32 11.67
N GLU A 117 4.10 17.16 12.30
CA GLU A 117 3.61 16.85 13.64
C GLU A 117 2.77 15.56 13.60
N THR A 118 3.12 14.59 14.43
CA THR A 118 2.55 13.25 14.41
C THR A 118 1.89 12.92 15.73
N GLU A 119 0.87 12.06 15.68
CA GLU A 119 0.22 11.57 16.89
C GLU A 119 1.24 10.91 17.84
N HIS A 120 0.99 11.08 19.14
CA HIS A 120 1.76 10.40 20.16
C HIS A 120 1.22 8.98 20.36
N ILE A 121 2.12 8.00 20.29
CA ILE A 121 1.81 6.60 20.61
C ILE A 121 2.67 6.22 21.80
N ASN A 122 2.04 5.79 22.90
CA ASN A 122 2.70 5.19 24.04
C ASN A 122 2.94 3.69 23.76
N PRO A 123 4.18 3.27 23.47
CA PRO A 123 4.48 1.87 23.20
C PRO A 123 4.36 0.98 24.46
N LEU A 124 4.37 1.60 25.65
CA LEU A 124 4.29 0.96 26.96
C LEU A 124 2.92 1.15 27.62
N ALA A 125 1.89 1.56 26.86
CA ALA A 125 0.52 1.74 27.38
C ALA A 125 -0.02 0.48 28.07
N PHE A 126 0.48 -0.69 27.68
CA PHE A 126 0.06 -1.99 28.17
C PHE A 126 1.29 -2.83 28.53
N PRO A 127 1.27 -3.54 29.67
CA PRO A 127 2.39 -4.37 30.07
C PRO A 127 2.60 -5.53 29.09
N PRO A 128 3.85 -5.96 28.83
CA PRO A 128 4.13 -7.01 27.85
C PRO A 128 3.60 -8.40 28.24
N TRP A 129 3.29 -8.61 29.53
CA TRP A 129 2.70 -9.84 30.06
C TRP A 129 1.17 -9.85 30.04
N GLU A 130 0.51 -8.77 29.58
CA GLU A 130 -0.94 -8.75 29.42
C GLU A 130 -1.37 -9.72 28.32
N ILE A 131 -2.26 -10.65 28.66
CA ILE A 131 -2.85 -11.58 27.69
C ILE A 131 -3.77 -10.78 26.79
N ARG A 132 -3.41 -10.70 25.52
CA ARG A 132 -4.20 -10.00 24.51
C ARG A 132 -5.26 -10.93 23.93
N GLU A 133 -6.44 -10.38 23.71
CA GLU A 133 -7.47 -11.02 22.87
C GLU A 133 -6.82 -11.42 21.54
N SER A 134 -6.97 -12.69 21.19
CA SER A 134 -6.50 -13.21 19.92
C SER A 134 -7.33 -12.64 18.77
N ARG A 135 -6.77 -12.62 17.56
CA ARG A 135 -7.51 -12.14 16.38
C ARG A 135 -8.81 -12.93 16.16
N ALA A 136 -8.80 -14.24 16.41
CA ALA A 136 -9.98 -15.10 16.25
C ALA A 136 -11.09 -14.75 17.27
N GLU A 137 -10.73 -14.47 18.52
CA GLU A 137 -11.68 -14.01 19.55
C GLU A 137 -12.27 -12.65 19.19
N ALA A 138 -11.42 -11.71 18.74
CA ALA A 138 -11.88 -10.40 18.28
C ALA A 138 -12.83 -10.52 17.07
N GLU A 139 -12.52 -11.40 16.10
CA GLU A 139 -13.36 -11.69 14.94
C GLU A 139 -14.73 -12.25 15.35
N ALA A 140 -14.75 -13.17 16.33
CA ALA A 140 -15.99 -13.70 16.90
C ALA A 140 -16.79 -12.62 17.64
N ARG A 141 -16.13 -11.77 18.43
CA ARG A 141 -16.75 -10.67 19.19
C ARG A 141 -17.48 -9.69 18.29
N ILE A 142 -16.88 -9.31 17.15
CA ILE A 142 -17.48 -8.35 16.21
C ILE A 142 -18.36 -9.01 15.15
N ASN A 143 -18.48 -10.34 15.15
CA ASN A 143 -19.15 -11.10 14.11
C ASN A 143 -18.62 -10.74 12.70
N GLY A 144 -17.29 -10.74 12.55
CA GLY A 144 -16.58 -10.42 11.32
C GLY A 144 -16.87 -11.42 10.18
N PRO A 145 -16.19 -11.34 9.03
CA PRO A 145 -16.54 -12.15 7.85
C PRO A 145 -16.62 -13.66 8.15
N MET A 146 -15.72 -14.22 8.97
CA MET A 146 -15.75 -15.63 9.44
C MET A 146 -16.00 -16.64 8.30
N GLY A 147 -15.38 -16.42 7.13
CA GLY A 147 -15.53 -17.27 5.94
C GLY A 147 -16.80 -17.05 5.11
N ARG A 148 -17.70 -16.15 5.51
CA ARG A 148 -18.92 -15.81 4.78
C ARG A 148 -18.64 -14.90 3.59
N THR A 149 -19.44 -15.04 2.54
CA THR A 149 -19.47 -14.06 1.45
C THR A 149 -20.09 -12.75 1.93
N LYS A 150 -19.80 -11.64 1.22
CA LYS A 150 -20.38 -10.33 1.52
C LYS A 150 -21.92 -10.35 1.54
N ALA A 151 -22.55 -11.06 0.60
CA ALA A 151 -24.01 -11.18 0.52
C ALA A 151 -24.59 -11.94 1.71
N GLN A 152 -24.02 -13.11 2.06
CA GLN A 152 -24.44 -13.87 3.24
C GLN A 152 -24.29 -13.06 4.53
N ALA A 153 -23.18 -12.34 4.68
CA ALA A 153 -22.96 -11.48 5.83
C ALA A 153 -24.01 -10.35 5.95
N ALA A 154 -24.51 -9.83 4.82
CA ALA A 154 -25.55 -8.81 4.80
C ALA A 154 -26.92 -9.35 5.19
N GLU A 155 -27.29 -10.54 4.70
CA GLU A 155 -28.52 -11.22 5.10
C GLU A 155 -28.52 -11.55 6.60
N ASP A 156 -27.41 -12.12 7.10
CA ASP A 156 -27.21 -12.39 8.53
C ASP A 156 -27.33 -11.11 9.37
N PHE A 157 -26.77 -10.01 8.87
CA PHE A 157 -26.86 -8.73 9.54
C PHE A 157 -28.30 -8.21 9.57
N LYS A 158 -29.05 -8.26 8.46
CA LYS A 158 -30.46 -7.84 8.40
C LYS A 158 -31.31 -8.66 9.37
N ALA A 159 -31.13 -9.98 9.40
CA ALA A 159 -31.83 -10.87 10.32
C ALA A 159 -31.49 -10.61 11.80
N PHE A 160 -30.25 -10.23 12.09
CA PHE A 160 -29.82 -9.83 13.43
C PHE A 160 -30.34 -8.44 13.83
N HIS A 161 -30.23 -7.46 12.94
CA HIS A 161 -30.60 -6.08 13.18
C HIS A 161 -32.08 -5.95 13.56
N ALA A 162 -32.95 -6.75 12.93
CA ALA A 162 -34.37 -6.84 13.29
C ALA A 162 -34.65 -7.35 14.72
N LYS A 163 -33.68 -8.00 15.37
CA LYS A 163 -33.79 -8.53 16.74
C LYS A 163 -33.28 -7.55 17.81
N ILE A 164 -32.66 -6.45 17.41
CA ILE A 164 -32.16 -5.44 18.35
C ILE A 164 -33.37 -4.75 19.01
N PRO A 165 -33.42 -4.64 20.35
CA PRO A 165 -34.47 -3.89 21.02
C PRO A 165 -34.55 -2.46 20.49
N ARG A 166 -35.77 -2.00 20.16
CA ARG A 166 -35.98 -0.64 19.63
C ARG A 166 -35.50 0.46 20.59
N SER A 167 -35.46 0.17 21.89
CA SER A 167 -34.95 1.08 22.91
C SER A 167 -33.42 1.18 22.95
N ASP A 168 -32.69 0.23 22.36
CA ASP A 168 -31.23 0.30 22.30
C ASP A 168 -30.78 1.33 21.27
N ILE A 169 -29.66 1.99 21.57
CA ILE A 169 -29.09 3.00 20.68
C ILE A 169 -28.21 2.29 19.66
N GLN A 170 -28.34 2.71 18.41
CA GLN A 170 -27.61 2.17 17.28
C GLN A 170 -26.81 3.28 16.62
N ILE A 171 -25.53 3.03 16.37
CA ILE A 171 -24.60 3.95 15.74
C ILE A 171 -24.06 3.26 14.49
N PHE A 172 -24.22 3.90 13.34
CA PHE A 172 -23.46 3.56 12.16
C PHE A 172 -22.41 4.63 11.95
N SER A 173 -21.17 4.22 11.70
CA SER A 173 -20.04 5.13 11.49
C SER A 173 -19.23 4.69 10.30
N ASP A 174 -18.72 5.66 9.55
CA ASP A 174 -17.91 5.42 8.37
C ASP A 174 -16.83 6.52 8.22
N GLY A 175 -15.84 6.25 7.35
CA GLY A 175 -14.73 7.10 7.03
C GLY A 175 -14.48 7.12 5.52
N SER A 176 -14.24 8.29 4.99
CA SER A 176 -14.05 8.47 3.55
C SER A 176 -12.77 9.26 3.28
N LYS A 177 -12.19 9.01 2.10
CA LYS A 177 -11.03 9.74 1.60
C LYS A 177 -11.31 10.25 0.20
N SER A 178 -11.21 11.56 0.03
CA SER A 178 -11.46 12.23 -1.24
C SER A 178 -10.28 12.02 -2.18
N GLU A 179 -10.56 11.54 -3.39
CA GLU A 179 -9.56 11.49 -4.48
C GLU A 179 -9.30 12.87 -5.10
N SER A 180 -10.25 13.81 -4.99
CA SER A 180 -10.21 15.11 -5.71
C SER A 180 -9.65 16.28 -4.89
N LYS A 181 -9.64 16.19 -3.55
CA LYS A 181 -9.05 17.22 -2.65
C LYS A 181 -7.79 16.70 -1.96
N ASP A 182 -6.75 16.35 -2.71
CA ASP A 182 -5.43 15.96 -2.18
C ASP A 182 -5.46 14.85 -1.10
N GLY A 183 -6.43 13.94 -1.14
CA GLY A 183 -6.56 12.90 -0.12
C GLY A 183 -7.17 13.37 1.20
N ALA A 184 -8.00 14.42 1.20
CA ALA A 184 -8.75 14.85 2.38
C ALA A 184 -9.60 13.70 2.96
N THR A 185 -9.46 13.46 4.25
CA THR A 185 -10.12 12.39 4.98
C THR A 185 -11.17 12.96 5.92
N GLY A 186 -12.35 12.35 5.92
CA GLY A 186 -13.49 12.76 6.73
C GLY A 186 -14.15 11.55 7.37
N GLY A 187 -14.68 11.74 8.57
CA GLY A 187 -15.46 10.74 9.29
C GLY A 187 -16.90 11.21 9.45
N GLY A 188 -17.81 10.25 9.57
CA GLY A 188 -19.22 10.54 9.77
C GLY A 188 -19.91 9.45 10.56
N PHE A 189 -20.93 9.82 11.32
CA PHE A 189 -21.76 8.87 12.03
C PHE A 189 -23.22 9.32 12.07
N VAL A 190 -24.10 8.33 12.20
CA VAL A 190 -25.53 8.50 12.44
C VAL A 190 -25.92 7.70 13.67
N ILE A 191 -26.76 8.31 14.51
CA ILE A 191 -27.31 7.67 15.72
C ILE A 191 -28.80 7.52 15.53
N SER A 192 -29.32 6.32 15.75
CA SER A 192 -30.74 6.01 15.76
C SER A 192 -31.17 5.30 17.04
N GLN A 193 -32.43 5.50 17.41
CA GLN A 193 -33.11 4.78 18.50
C GLN A 193 -34.61 4.83 18.19
N PHE A 194 -35.35 3.77 18.52
CA PHE A 194 -36.77 3.62 18.18
C PHE A 194 -37.05 3.81 16.67
N ASP A 195 -36.11 3.39 15.82
CA ASP A 195 -36.12 3.55 14.36
C ASP A 195 -36.15 5.02 13.88
N ILE A 196 -35.81 5.96 14.76
CA ILE A 196 -35.73 7.38 14.47
C ILE A 196 -34.27 7.79 14.51
N GLN A 197 -33.84 8.53 13.49
CA GLN A 197 -32.54 9.18 13.47
C GLN A 197 -32.51 10.32 14.50
N ILE A 198 -31.66 10.20 15.52
CA ILE A 198 -31.50 11.20 16.59
C ILE A 198 -30.37 12.17 16.27
N ALA A 199 -29.29 11.68 15.66
CA ALA A 199 -28.14 12.51 15.33
C ALA A 199 -27.53 12.10 14.00
N TYR A 200 -26.99 13.09 13.31
CA TYR A 200 -26.21 12.94 12.09
C TYR A 200 -25.05 13.93 12.19
N HIS A 201 -23.83 13.45 12.00
CA HIS A 201 -22.65 14.28 12.16
C HIS A 201 -21.56 13.91 11.17
N SER A 202 -20.86 14.92 10.68
CA SER A 202 -19.71 14.80 9.79
C SER A 202 -18.58 15.70 10.29
N PHE A 203 -17.34 15.26 10.13
CA PHE A 203 -16.16 16.01 10.54
C PHE A 203 -14.98 15.72 9.60
N SER A 204 -14.03 16.65 9.56
CA SER A 204 -12.81 16.54 8.77
C SER A 204 -11.63 16.16 9.66
N LEU A 205 -10.78 15.24 9.17
CA LEU A 205 -9.46 14.94 9.72
C LEU A 205 -8.33 15.55 8.88
N GLY A 206 -8.66 16.32 7.83
CA GLY A 206 -7.67 16.87 6.90
C GLY A 206 -7.01 15.79 6.04
N THR A 207 -5.82 16.08 5.50
CA THR A 207 -5.11 15.19 4.54
C THR A 207 -4.15 14.20 5.21
N ASN A 208 -3.90 14.36 6.52
CA ASN A 208 -2.89 13.61 7.25
C ASN A 208 -3.47 12.43 8.06
N ALA A 209 -4.64 11.92 7.67
CA ALA A 209 -5.29 10.74 8.24
C ALA A 209 -5.61 9.70 7.15
N GLU A 210 -5.83 8.44 7.56
CA GLU A 210 -6.34 7.38 6.69
C GLU A 210 -7.80 7.05 7.01
N VAL A 211 -8.47 6.34 6.09
CA VAL A 211 -9.87 5.91 6.26
C VAL A 211 -10.07 5.14 7.58
N PHE A 212 -9.14 4.25 7.92
CA PHE A 212 -9.11 3.56 9.20
C PHE A 212 -9.17 4.49 10.42
N ASP A 213 -8.43 5.61 10.40
CA ASP A 213 -8.41 6.57 11.49
C ASP A 213 -9.74 7.33 11.57
N ALA A 214 -10.33 7.67 10.42
CA ALA A 214 -11.62 8.34 10.33
C ALA A 214 -12.77 7.49 10.87
N GLU A 215 -12.81 6.20 10.51
CA GLU A 215 -13.82 5.27 10.99
C GLU A 215 -13.73 5.03 12.49
N ALA A 216 -12.53 4.77 13.01
CA ALA A 216 -12.32 4.63 14.44
C ALA A 216 -12.76 5.90 15.18
N THR A 217 -12.37 7.07 14.67
CA THR A 217 -12.75 8.37 15.27
C THR A 217 -14.27 8.58 15.22
N ALA A 218 -14.92 8.20 14.12
CA ALA A 218 -16.36 8.36 13.94
C ALA A 218 -17.16 7.46 14.88
N ALA A 219 -16.76 6.20 15.05
CA ALA A 219 -17.37 5.30 16.03
C ALA A 219 -17.27 5.83 17.46
N VAL A 220 -16.07 6.29 17.86
CA VAL A 220 -15.82 6.81 19.20
C VAL A 220 -16.54 8.13 19.44
N ALA A 221 -16.54 9.03 18.46
CA ALA A 221 -17.30 10.28 18.53
C ALA A 221 -18.82 10.03 18.60
N GLY A 222 -19.32 9.05 17.85
CA GLY A 222 -20.72 8.61 17.93
C GLY A 222 -21.06 8.07 19.31
N ALA A 223 -20.20 7.22 19.89
CA ALA A 223 -20.41 6.66 21.23
C ALA A 223 -20.36 7.74 22.31
N ALA A 224 -19.42 8.67 22.22
CA ALA A 224 -19.35 9.83 23.11
C ALA A 224 -20.61 10.70 23.00
N LYS A 225 -21.09 10.96 21.77
CA LYS A 225 -22.31 11.71 21.54
C LYS A 225 -23.54 10.99 22.09
N ALA A 226 -23.63 9.68 21.92
CA ALA A 226 -24.72 8.86 22.47
C ALA A 226 -24.80 9.01 23.99
N LEU A 227 -23.68 8.97 24.72
CA LEU A 227 -23.67 9.16 26.18
C LEU A 227 -24.24 10.51 26.64
N THR A 228 -24.25 11.54 25.78
CA THR A 228 -24.85 12.85 26.09
C THR A 228 -26.37 12.90 25.90
N LEU A 229 -26.97 11.90 25.23
CA LEU A 229 -28.40 11.88 24.93
C LEU A 229 -29.21 11.52 26.18
N ALA A 230 -30.31 12.23 26.41
CA ALA A 230 -31.21 11.93 27.53
C ALA A 230 -31.84 10.52 27.41
N SER A 231 -32.04 10.05 26.18
CA SER A 231 -32.63 8.75 25.86
C SER A 231 -31.71 7.56 26.13
N THR A 232 -30.45 7.81 26.49
CA THR A 232 -29.47 6.79 26.90
C THR A 232 -29.87 6.04 28.17
N LYS A 233 -30.75 6.63 28.99
CA LYS A 233 -31.32 5.99 30.19
C LYS A 233 -32.27 4.83 29.85
N LEU A 234 -32.79 4.81 28.62
CA LEU A 234 -33.76 3.83 28.11
C LEU A 234 -33.10 2.60 27.47
N ALA A 235 -31.91 2.80 26.89
CA ALA A 235 -31.17 1.76 26.21
C ALA A 235 -30.56 0.79 27.22
N THR A 236 -30.55 -0.51 26.91
CA THR A 236 -29.75 -1.49 27.64
C THR A 236 -28.34 -1.49 27.05
N ASP A 237 -28.24 -1.74 25.74
CA ASP A 237 -26.99 -1.80 25.00
C ASP A 237 -26.84 -0.60 24.03
N LEU A 238 -25.57 -0.30 23.70
CA LEU A 238 -25.20 0.62 22.63
C LEU A 238 -24.55 -0.20 21.52
N TRP A 239 -25.15 -0.21 20.35
CA TRP A 239 -24.62 -0.93 19.19
C TRP A 239 -23.87 0.02 18.27
N ILE A 240 -22.67 -0.39 17.86
CA ILE A 240 -21.82 0.34 16.91
C ILE A 240 -21.54 -0.56 15.72
N PHE A 241 -21.83 -0.06 14.53
CA PHE A 241 -21.67 -0.74 13.26
C PHE A 241 -20.66 0.02 12.39
N LEU A 242 -19.68 -0.72 11.89
CA LEU A 242 -18.59 -0.24 11.02
C LEU A 242 -18.34 -1.25 9.91
N ASP A 243 -17.92 -0.78 8.75
CA ASP A 243 -17.58 -1.66 7.62
C ASP A 243 -16.09 -1.91 7.42
N ASN A 244 -15.21 -1.16 8.07
CA ASN A 244 -13.80 -1.53 8.18
C ASN A 244 -13.56 -2.56 9.26
N HIS A 245 -13.25 -3.75 8.76
CA HIS A 245 -12.97 -4.90 9.58
C HIS A 245 -11.85 -4.64 10.60
N GLU A 246 -10.76 -3.98 10.20
CA GLU A 246 -9.65 -3.74 11.13
C GLU A 246 -10.02 -2.70 12.19
N ALA A 247 -10.76 -1.64 11.83
CA ALA A 247 -11.22 -0.65 12.82
C ALA A 247 -12.17 -1.30 13.85
N ALA A 248 -13.14 -2.10 13.38
CA ALA A 248 -14.06 -2.85 14.23
C ALA A 248 -13.32 -3.84 15.17
N LEU A 249 -12.34 -4.58 14.65
CA LEU A 249 -11.52 -5.50 15.46
C LEU A 249 -10.81 -4.77 16.59
N ARG A 250 -10.26 -3.58 16.30
CA ARG A 250 -9.47 -2.82 17.27
C ARG A 250 -10.30 -2.17 18.36
N LEU A 251 -11.55 -1.78 18.08
CA LEU A 251 -12.44 -1.25 19.11
C LEU A 251 -12.71 -2.29 20.20
N GLY A 252 -12.38 -1.93 21.44
CA GLY A 252 -12.50 -2.81 22.60
C GLY A 252 -11.30 -3.72 22.82
N SER A 253 -10.23 -3.58 22.03
CA SER A 253 -8.97 -4.32 22.20
C SER A 253 -7.81 -3.37 22.50
N HIS A 254 -6.75 -3.90 23.11
CA HIS A 254 -5.50 -3.16 23.30
C HIS A 254 -4.78 -2.97 21.96
N PHE A 255 -4.45 -1.71 21.61
CA PHE A 255 -3.84 -1.41 20.33
C PHE A 255 -2.77 -0.30 20.41
N ASN A 256 -1.54 -0.63 20.00
CA ASN A 256 -0.39 0.30 19.99
C ASN A 256 -0.06 0.79 18.56
N GLY A 257 -1.12 1.00 17.76
CA GLY A 257 -1.04 1.42 16.36
C GLY A 257 -1.55 2.84 16.13
N SER A 258 -1.98 3.09 14.89
CA SER A 258 -2.56 4.39 14.49
C SER A 258 -3.82 4.68 15.30
N SER A 259 -4.08 5.94 15.65
CA SER A 259 -5.25 6.34 16.44
C SER A 259 -5.32 5.71 17.84
N GLN A 260 -4.19 5.39 18.50
CA GLN A 260 -4.17 4.75 19.83
C GLN A 260 -5.06 5.48 20.84
N ARG A 261 -4.96 6.81 20.90
CA ARG A 261 -5.78 7.63 21.80
C ARG A 261 -7.28 7.44 21.58
N VAL A 262 -7.71 7.29 20.33
CA VAL A 262 -9.11 7.06 19.98
C VAL A 262 -9.59 5.72 20.55
N PHE A 263 -8.79 4.66 20.43
CA PHE A 263 -9.10 3.35 21.02
C PHE A 263 -9.07 3.37 22.56
N GLU A 264 -8.15 4.11 23.18
CA GLU A 264 -8.14 4.32 24.63
C GLU A 264 -9.38 5.08 25.11
N ASP A 265 -9.79 6.11 24.39
CA ASP A 265 -11.00 6.86 24.67
C ASP A 265 -12.25 5.97 24.52
N PHE A 266 -12.26 5.05 23.55
CA PHE A 266 -13.30 4.03 23.46
C PHE A 266 -13.39 3.17 24.72
N LEU A 267 -12.26 2.70 25.26
CA LEU A 267 -12.26 1.92 26.51
C LEU A 267 -12.83 2.72 27.68
N LYS A 268 -12.51 4.01 27.79
CA LYS A 268 -13.13 4.90 28.80
C LYS A 268 -14.64 5.03 28.59
N LEU A 269 -15.11 5.13 27.35
CA LEU A 269 -16.53 5.18 27.04
C LEU A 269 -17.25 3.88 27.42
N THR A 270 -16.60 2.72 27.25
CA THR A 270 -17.20 1.44 27.71
C THR A 270 -17.40 1.41 29.23
N GLN A 271 -16.45 1.96 30.00
CA GLN A 271 -16.59 2.10 31.46
C GLN A 271 -17.68 3.10 31.82
N ALA A 272 -17.72 4.26 31.15
CA ALA A 272 -18.74 5.28 31.35
C ALA A 272 -20.16 4.76 31.04
N TRP A 273 -20.30 3.94 30.00
CA TRP A 273 -21.58 3.30 29.68
C TRP A 273 -22.07 2.39 30.80
N ALA A 274 -21.17 1.62 31.44
CA ALA A 274 -21.54 0.71 32.51
C ALA A 274 -22.12 1.45 33.75
N VAL A 275 -21.57 2.62 34.08
CA VAL A 275 -21.96 3.41 35.27
C VAL A 275 -22.98 4.52 34.97
N ARG A 276 -23.46 4.63 33.74
CA ARG A 276 -24.39 5.69 33.33
C ARG A 276 -25.71 5.64 34.13
N PRO A 277 -26.41 6.77 34.30
CA PRO A 277 -27.78 6.77 34.81
C PRO A 277 -28.71 5.94 33.92
N ARG A 278 -29.56 5.12 34.53
CA ARG A 278 -30.53 4.25 33.86
C ARG A 278 -31.90 4.38 34.53
N LEU A 279 -32.96 4.07 33.80
CA LEU A 279 -34.25 3.87 34.45
C LEU A 279 -34.23 2.60 35.31
N PRO A 280 -35.04 2.53 36.39
CA PRO A 280 -35.03 1.38 37.30
C PRO A 280 -35.29 0.02 36.63
N HIS A 281 -36.03 0.01 35.53
CA HIS A 281 -36.38 -1.20 34.76
C HIS A 281 -35.40 -1.50 33.61
N THR A 282 -34.37 -0.68 33.42
CA THR A 282 -33.37 -0.87 32.35
C THR A 282 -32.17 -1.64 32.89
N SER A 283 -31.97 -2.85 32.39
CA SER A 283 -30.85 -3.73 32.77
C SER A 283 -29.48 -3.08 32.52
N PRO A 284 -28.43 -3.45 33.27
CA PRO A 284 -27.08 -3.09 32.90
C PRO A 284 -26.73 -3.72 31.56
N GLY A 285 -26.32 -2.92 30.60
CA GLY A 285 -25.82 -3.41 29.31
C GLY A 285 -24.47 -2.79 28.97
N LYS A 286 -24.00 -3.06 27.75
CA LYS A 286 -22.63 -2.75 27.29
C LYS A 286 -22.63 -2.08 25.93
N ILE A 287 -21.49 -1.49 25.58
CA ILE A 287 -21.22 -1.09 24.20
C ILE A 287 -20.82 -2.34 23.42
N ARG A 288 -21.46 -2.57 22.28
CA ARG A 288 -21.25 -3.73 21.41
C ARG A 288 -20.84 -3.23 20.04
N VAL A 289 -19.72 -3.75 19.56
CA VAL A 289 -19.21 -3.45 18.22
C VAL A 289 -19.53 -4.63 17.33
N ARG A 290 -20.06 -4.37 16.14
CA ARG A 290 -20.32 -5.39 15.14
C ARG A 290 -19.90 -4.90 13.77
N TRP A 291 -19.20 -5.74 13.03
CA TRP A 291 -18.84 -5.46 11.66
C TRP A 291 -20.04 -5.64 10.74
N VAL A 292 -20.17 -4.76 9.75
CA VAL A 292 -21.18 -4.83 8.70
C VAL A 292 -20.51 -4.82 7.31
N PRO A 293 -21.05 -5.54 6.33
CA PRO A 293 -20.49 -5.47 4.98
C PRO A 293 -20.84 -4.14 4.31
N GLY A 294 -19.83 -3.40 3.86
CA GLY A 294 -20.02 -2.15 3.11
C GLY A 294 -20.60 -2.36 1.70
N HIS A 295 -21.31 -1.34 1.21
CA HIS A 295 -21.92 -1.24 -0.14
C HIS A 295 -22.97 -2.33 -0.48
N LEU A 296 -23.85 -2.64 0.47
CA LEU A 296 -24.94 -3.63 0.29
C LEU A 296 -26.30 -3.10 0.76
N ASP A 297 -26.53 -1.80 0.55
CA ASP A 297 -27.81 -1.13 0.82
C ASP A 297 -28.29 -1.30 2.27
N ILE A 298 -27.36 -1.27 3.23
CA ILE A 298 -27.70 -1.21 4.66
C ILE A 298 -27.99 0.27 4.98
N PRO A 299 -29.23 0.67 5.27
CA PRO A 299 -29.60 2.09 5.29
C PRO A 299 -28.74 2.94 6.24
N GLY A 300 -28.44 2.44 7.43
CA GLY A 300 -27.58 3.13 8.39
C GLY A 300 -26.14 3.31 7.89
N ASN A 301 -25.58 2.31 7.20
CA ASN A 301 -24.23 2.38 6.64
C ASN A 301 -24.16 3.39 5.49
N GLU A 302 -25.16 3.39 4.59
CA GLU A 302 -25.22 4.35 3.48
C GLU A 302 -25.36 5.81 3.97
N ILE A 303 -26.09 6.04 5.06
CA ILE A 303 -26.20 7.37 5.68
C ILE A 303 -24.85 7.77 6.32
N ALA A 304 -24.16 6.83 6.98
CA ALA A 304 -22.84 7.09 7.55
C ALA A 304 -21.78 7.37 6.47
N ASP A 305 -21.79 6.63 5.36
CA ASP A 305 -20.93 6.88 4.19
C ASP A 305 -21.18 8.26 3.59
N LYS A 306 -22.45 8.65 3.45
CA LYS A 306 -22.80 10.01 3.04
C LYS A 306 -22.23 11.06 4.01
N ALA A 307 -22.35 10.84 5.32
CA ALA A 307 -21.80 11.74 6.33
C ALA A 307 -20.27 11.84 6.25
N ALA A 308 -19.58 10.70 6.05
CA ALA A 308 -18.14 10.66 5.91
C ALA A 308 -17.67 11.40 4.64
N LYS A 309 -18.37 11.21 3.51
CA LYS A 309 -18.13 11.94 2.26
C LYS A 309 -18.34 13.45 2.41
N GLU A 310 -19.36 13.87 3.15
CA GLU A 310 -19.54 15.28 3.52
C GLU A 310 -18.38 15.78 4.38
N GLY A 311 -17.90 14.97 5.33
CA GLY A 311 -16.73 15.26 6.17
C GLY A 311 -15.47 15.58 5.36
N THR A 312 -15.25 14.90 4.22
CA THR A 312 -14.11 15.19 3.34
C THR A 312 -14.17 16.59 2.69
N LYS A 313 -15.36 17.20 2.65
CA LYS A 313 -15.58 18.51 2.03
C LYS A 313 -15.45 19.66 3.03
N LEU A 314 -15.56 19.37 4.33
CA LEU A 314 -15.48 20.35 5.40
C LEU A 314 -14.08 20.98 5.51
N PRO A 315 -13.97 22.18 6.11
CA PRO A 315 -12.68 22.81 6.38
C PRO A 315 -11.77 21.90 7.20
N PHE A 316 -10.47 21.96 6.93
CA PHE A 316 -9.48 21.19 7.67
C PHE A 316 -9.40 21.70 9.12
N PRO A 317 -9.09 20.82 10.09
CA PRO A 317 -8.82 21.26 11.45
C PRO A 317 -7.62 22.22 11.47
N LEU A 318 -7.62 23.20 12.37
CA LEU A 318 -6.61 24.27 12.42
C LEU A 318 -5.18 23.73 12.57
N ASN A 319 -5.00 22.62 13.28
CA ASN A 319 -3.72 21.93 13.48
C ASN A 319 -3.87 20.42 13.20
N PRO A 320 -3.81 19.99 11.93
CA PRO A 320 -4.02 18.59 11.58
C PRO A 320 -2.80 17.75 11.98
N ILE A 321 -2.95 16.98 13.05
CA ILE A 321 -1.95 15.99 13.48
C ILE A 321 -1.91 14.85 12.46
N CYS A 322 -0.71 14.42 12.08
CA CYS A 322 -0.53 13.28 11.21
C CYS A 322 -0.67 11.95 11.96
N THR A 323 -1.61 11.13 11.52
CA THR A 323 -1.76 9.77 12.04
C THR A 323 -0.60 8.89 11.60
N LEU A 324 -0.28 7.86 12.38
CA LEU A 324 0.83 6.97 12.06
C LEU A 324 0.59 6.22 10.75
N ALA A 325 -0.65 5.81 10.49
CA ALA A 325 -1.02 5.16 9.23
C ALA A 325 -0.71 6.09 8.04
N SER A 326 -1.12 7.36 8.14
CA SER A 326 -0.86 8.36 7.10
C SER A 326 0.62 8.64 6.93
N LEU A 327 1.37 8.79 8.03
CA LEU A 327 2.82 9.01 7.98
C LEU A 327 3.54 7.87 7.25
N LYS A 328 3.23 6.61 7.59
CA LYS A 328 3.80 5.44 6.92
C LYS A 328 3.42 5.39 5.45
N ARG A 329 2.16 5.73 5.11
CA ARG A 329 1.71 5.81 3.72
C ARG A 329 2.49 6.87 2.96
N MET A 330 2.59 8.09 3.48
CA MET A 330 3.37 9.18 2.86
C MET A 330 4.81 8.78 2.57
N ILE A 331 5.48 8.16 3.54
CA ILE A 331 6.86 7.69 3.39
C ILE A 331 6.97 6.65 2.26
N ARG A 332 6.07 5.67 2.21
CA ARG A 332 6.04 4.65 1.15
C ARG A 332 5.70 5.25 -0.21
N THR A 333 4.73 6.17 -0.27
CA THR A 333 4.37 6.88 -1.50
C THR A 333 5.54 7.67 -2.07
N ARG A 334 6.34 8.33 -1.22
CA ARG A 334 7.57 9.01 -1.66
C ARG A 334 8.58 8.04 -2.26
N ALA A 335 8.77 6.87 -1.65
CA ALA A 335 9.67 5.85 -2.18
C ALA A 335 9.16 5.30 -3.54
N ASN A 336 7.87 5.00 -3.65
CA ASN A 336 7.25 4.57 -4.91
C ASN A 336 7.40 5.62 -6.01
N LYS A 337 7.17 6.90 -5.68
CA LYS A 337 7.33 8.01 -6.63
C LYS A 337 8.78 8.15 -7.09
N ALA A 338 9.74 7.99 -6.18
CA ALA A 338 11.17 8.02 -6.53
C ALA A 338 11.55 6.85 -7.46
N ASP A 339 10.98 5.66 -7.23
CA ASP A 339 11.18 4.47 -8.05
C ASP A 339 10.62 4.65 -9.47
N GLU A 340 9.38 5.14 -9.57
CA GLU A 340 8.72 5.46 -10.84
C GLU A 340 9.48 6.55 -11.62
N GLN A 341 9.89 7.62 -10.95
CA GLN A 341 10.69 8.69 -11.56
C GLN A 341 12.03 8.17 -12.06
N LEU A 342 12.67 7.27 -11.32
CA LEU A 342 13.90 6.62 -11.75
C LEU A 342 13.64 5.80 -13.02
N TRP A 343 12.63 4.94 -13.04
CA TRP A 343 12.27 4.15 -14.22
C TRP A 343 12.04 5.03 -15.45
N ASN A 344 11.28 6.12 -15.32
CA ASN A 344 11.03 7.04 -16.42
C ASN A 344 12.33 7.68 -16.97
N THR A 345 13.34 7.83 -16.11
CA THR A 345 14.65 8.38 -16.47
C THR A 345 15.56 7.33 -17.12
N VAL A 346 15.65 6.12 -16.55
CA VAL A 346 16.64 5.10 -16.95
C VAL A 346 16.09 4.01 -17.88
N SER A 347 14.78 3.99 -18.13
CA SER A 347 14.12 3.01 -19.01
C SER A 347 14.75 3.03 -20.41
N PRO A 348 15.19 1.87 -20.92
CA PRO A 348 15.71 1.78 -22.28
C PRO A 348 14.63 2.10 -23.33
N GLN A 349 15.04 2.59 -24.49
CA GLN A 349 14.13 2.97 -25.58
C GLN A 349 13.17 1.84 -25.96
N TYR A 350 13.63 0.59 -25.98
CA TYR A 350 12.79 -0.55 -26.33
C TYR A 350 11.66 -0.84 -25.32
N TYR A 351 11.80 -0.48 -24.04
CA TYR A 351 10.67 -0.53 -23.09
C TYR A 351 9.68 0.60 -23.35
N LYS A 352 10.16 1.78 -23.77
CA LYS A 352 9.31 2.92 -24.16
C LYS A 352 8.51 2.59 -25.43
N ASP A 353 9.14 1.95 -26.42
CA ASP A 353 8.49 1.52 -27.66
C ASP A 353 7.41 0.46 -27.42
N LEU A 354 7.56 -0.35 -26.36
CA LEU A 354 6.55 -1.31 -25.88
C LEU A 354 5.45 -0.69 -25.01
N GLN A 355 5.48 0.64 -24.81
CA GLN A 355 4.58 1.36 -23.91
C GLN A 355 4.53 0.71 -22.51
N PHE A 356 5.68 0.22 -22.05
CA PHE A 356 5.77 -0.47 -20.77
C PHE A 356 5.83 0.53 -19.63
N ASN A 357 4.83 0.47 -18.75
CA ASN A 357 4.77 1.30 -17.55
C ASN A 357 5.41 0.59 -16.37
N HIS A 358 6.06 1.36 -15.50
CA HIS A 358 6.56 0.85 -14.21
C HIS A 358 5.42 0.15 -13.46
N THR A 359 5.69 -1.05 -12.95
CA THR A 359 4.66 -1.84 -12.28
C THR A 359 5.21 -2.65 -11.12
N SER A 360 4.48 -2.68 -10.02
CA SER A 360 4.74 -3.54 -8.86
C SER A 360 4.14 -4.94 -9.03
N ASN A 361 3.47 -5.23 -10.15
CA ASN A 361 2.85 -6.54 -10.40
C ASN A 361 3.93 -7.62 -10.58
N THR A 362 3.78 -8.73 -9.87
CA THR A 362 4.71 -9.87 -9.87
C THR A 362 4.22 -11.09 -10.67
N ASP A 363 3.06 -11.03 -11.31
CA ASP A 363 2.40 -12.17 -11.98
C ASP A 363 3.31 -12.82 -13.03
N THR A 364 4.10 -12.01 -13.72
CA THR A 364 5.08 -12.49 -14.72
C THR A 364 6.16 -13.38 -14.11
N LEU A 365 6.51 -13.20 -12.84
CA LEU A 365 7.50 -14.02 -12.13
C LEU A 365 6.96 -15.42 -11.79
N SER A 366 5.64 -15.62 -11.82
CA SER A 366 4.99 -16.92 -11.61
C SER A 366 5.05 -17.82 -12.84
N LEU A 367 5.49 -17.31 -14.00
CA LEU A 367 5.65 -18.11 -15.22
C LEU A 367 6.76 -19.15 -15.08
N LYS A 368 6.67 -20.25 -15.84
CA LYS A 368 7.74 -21.24 -15.92
C LYS A 368 9.05 -20.56 -16.33
N ARG A 369 10.15 -20.88 -15.66
CA ARG A 369 11.47 -20.23 -15.85
C ARG A 369 11.91 -20.18 -17.32
N ALA A 370 11.68 -21.24 -18.10
CA ALA A 370 12.00 -21.27 -19.53
C ALA A 370 11.13 -20.30 -20.36
N THR A 371 9.84 -20.21 -20.06
CA THR A 371 8.92 -19.29 -20.74
C THR A 371 9.24 -17.85 -20.38
N LEU A 372 9.48 -17.58 -19.09
CA LEU A 372 9.91 -16.27 -18.59
C LEU A 372 11.21 -15.81 -19.26
N HIS A 373 12.19 -16.70 -19.42
CA HIS A 373 13.44 -16.41 -20.13
C HIS A 373 13.19 -15.79 -21.50
N HIS A 374 12.32 -16.41 -22.30
CA HIS A 374 12.03 -15.94 -23.64
C HIS A 374 11.30 -14.60 -23.65
N ILE A 375 10.32 -14.40 -22.77
CA ILE A 375 9.59 -13.13 -22.67
C ILE A 375 10.54 -11.99 -22.28
N LEU A 376 11.38 -12.21 -21.26
CA LEU A 376 12.37 -11.22 -20.84
C LEU A 376 13.43 -10.96 -21.91
N ALA A 377 13.86 -12.00 -22.64
CA ALA A 377 14.78 -11.84 -23.75
C ALA A 377 14.17 -10.97 -24.86
N ILE A 378 12.90 -11.20 -25.22
CA ILE A 378 12.17 -10.38 -26.20
C ILE A 378 12.09 -8.92 -25.74
N ARG A 379 11.63 -8.67 -24.51
CA ARG A 379 11.47 -7.30 -23.97
C ARG A 379 12.79 -6.56 -23.89
N SER A 380 13.80 -7.20 -23.31
CA SER A 380 15.13 -6.61 -23.13
C SER A 380 15.96 -6.55 -24.41
N GLN A 381 15.47 -7.16 -25.50
CA GLN A 381 16.20 -7.39 -26.74
C GLN A 381 17.56 -8.11 -26.52
N HIS A 382 17.69 -8.83 -25.41
CA HIS A 382 18.90 -9.54 -25.01
C HIS A 382 18.60 -11.03 -24.90
N GLY A 383 18.93 -11.75 -25.98
CA GLY A 383 18.58 -13.16 -26.18
C GLY A 383 19.39 -13.81 -27.29
N ASP A 384 18.98 -15.02 -27.67
CA ASP A 384 19.46 -15.76 -28.85
C ASP A 384 18.96 -15.09 -30.14
N PHE A 385 19.45 -13.87 -30.41
CA PHE A 385 19.12 -13.07 -31.58
C PHE A 385 20.37 -12.82 -32.42
N ALA A 386 20.20 -12.66 -33.73
CA ALA A 386 21.30 -12.46 -34.66
C ALA A 386 22.23 -11.31 -34.23
N ALA A 387 21.64 -10.17 -33.84
CA ALA A 387 22.37 -8.99 -33.39
C ALA A 387 23.23 -9.24 -32.14
N TYR A 388 22.79 -10.11 -31.22
CA TYR A 388 23.57 -10.47 -30.04
C TYR A 388 24.81 -11.30 -30.45
N HIS A 389 24.63 -12.35 -31.24
CA HIS A 389 25.74 -13.22 -31.65
C HIS A 389 26.77 -12.50 -32.51
N GLU A 390 26.35 -11.62 -33.40
CA GLU A 390 27.26 -10.81 -34.22
C GLU A 390 28.08 -9.84 -33.36
N ARG A 391 27.44 -9.17 -32.39
CA ARG A 391 28.13 -8.27 -31.47
C ARG A 391 29.24 -8.96 -30.68
N PHE A 392 29.04 -10.22 -30.31
CA PHE A 392 30.01 -11.02 -29.54
C PHE A 392 30.84 -11.99 -30.41
N ASN A 393 30.74 -11.87 -31.74
CA ASN A 393 31.48 -12.69 -32.71
C ASN A 393 31.35 -14.21 -32.51
N HIS A 394 30.13 -14.68 -32.19
CA HIS A 394 29.83 -16.11 -32.07
C HIS A 394 29.67 -16.75 -33.46
N THR A 395 30.74 -17.31 -33.99
CA THR A 395 30.80 -17.87 -35.37
C THR A 395 29.94 -19.11 -35.59
N THR A 396 29.66 -19.89 -34.54
CA THR A 396 28.85 -21.12 -34.61
C THR A 396 27.36 -20.89 -34.40
N ALA A 397 26.92 -19.66 -34.15
CA ALA A 397 25.56 -19.37 -33.75
C ALA A 397 24.54 -19.43 -34.90
N HIS A 398 23.37 -20.00 -34.62
CA HIS A 398 22.26 -20.02 -35.58
C HIS A 398 21.53 -18.67 -35.60
N VAL A 399 21.95 -17.75 -36.47
CA VAL A 399 21.36 -16.41 -36.60
C VAL A 399 20.06 -16.36 -37.42
N HIS A 400 19.69 -17.45 -38.09
CA HIS A 400 18.46 -17.60 -38.87
C HIS A 400 17.50 -18.61 -38.24
N CYS A 401 16.20 -18.36 -38.39
CA CYS A 401 15.12 -19.28 -38.03
C CYS A 401 14.95 -20.34 -39.13
N SER A 402 14.33 -21.48 -38.81
CA SER A 402 13.99 -22.51 -39.81
C SER A 402 13.04 -22.03 -40.91
N CYS A 403 12.41 -20.85 -40.76
CA CYS A 403 11.64 -20.19 -41.81
C CYS A 403 12.50 -19.36 -42.79
N GLY A 404 13.83 -19.37 -42.63
CA GLY A 404 14.79 -18.67 -43.48
C GLY A 404 14.98 -17.18 -43.14
N LYS A 405 14.22 -16.62 -42.18
CA LYS A 405 14.37 -15.23 -41.75
C LYS A 405 15.34 -15.10 -40.57
N ARG A 406 15.99 -13.94 -40.50
CA ARG A 406 16.91 -13.56 -39.42
C ARG A 406 16.20 -13.53 -38.07
N LYS A 407 16.85 -14.04 -37.02
CA LYS A 407 16.33 -14.02 -35.65
C LYS A 407 16.39 -12.61 -35.07
N THR A 408 15.22 -12.01 -34.87
CA THR A 408 15.03 -10.71 -34.20
C THR A 408 14.14 -10.89 -32.97
N PRO A 409 14.16 -9.95 -32.00
CA PRO A 409 13.31 -10.04 -30.81
C PRO A 409 11.83 -10.26 -31.11
N LEU A 410 11.32 -9.60 -32.15
CA LEU A 410 9.90 -9.69 -32.55
C LEU A 410 9.64 -10.80 -33.59
N HIS A 411 10.63 -11.64 -33.91
CA HIS A 411 10.48 -12.67 -34.94
C HIS A 411 9.37 -13.68 -34.62
N PHE A 412 9.11 -13.96 -33.34
CA PHE A 412 8.00 -14.84 -32.92
C PHE A 412 6.65 -14.39 -33.49
N PHE A 413 6.44 -13.07 -33.59
CA PHE A 413 5.20 -12.50 -34.11
C PHE A 413 5.12 -12.57 -35.65
N PHE A 414 6.25 -12.47 -36.35
CA PHE A 414 6.30 -12.41 -37.82
C PHE A 414 6.67 -13.73 -38.51
N CYS A 415 7.02 -14.77 -37.74
CA CYS A 415 7.45 -16.05 -38.29
C CYS A 415 6.32 -16.74 -39.06
N LYS A 416 6.52 -16.98 -40.36
CA LYS A 416 5.52 -17.66 -41.22
C LYS A 416 5.17 -19.06 -40.69
N LYS A 417 6.17 -19.85 -40.27
CA LYS A 417 5.98 -21.18 -39.70
C LYS A 417 5.23 -21.13 -38.35
N GLY A 418 5.56 -20.15 -37.50
CA GLY A 418 4.84 -19.92 -36.23
C GLY A 418 3.37 -19.57 -36.44
N LYS A 419 3.08 -18.64 -37.36
CA LYS A 419 1.71 -18.24 -37.71
C LYS A 419 0.90 -19.39 -38.30
N ALA A 420 1.50 -20.18 -39.18
CA ALA A 420 0.86 -21.35 -39.78
C ALA A 420 0.54 -22.42 -38.72
N PHE A 421 1.36 -22.55 -37.68
CA PHE A 421 1.12 -23.50 -36.60
C PHE A 421 -0.01 -23.05 -35.66
N LYS A 422 0.04 -21.80 -35.17
CA LYS A 422 -1.02 -21.20 -34.34
C LYS A 422 -0.92 -19.68 -34.43
N ALA A 423 -1.95 -19.01 -34.94
CA ALA A 423 -2.00 -17.55 -34.93
C ALA A 423 -2.16 -17.02 -33.50
N LEU A 424 -1.32 -16.06 -33.11
CA LEU A 424 -1.29 -15.52 -31.74
C LEU A 424 -2.42 -14.49 -31.49
N THR A 425 -2.63 -13.61 -32.47
CA THR A 425 -3.74 -12.63 -32.49
C THR A 425 -3.99 -12.17 -33.93
N LYS A 426 -5.17 -11.59 -34.17
CA LYS A 426 -5.57 -10.96 -35.44
C LYS A 426 -5.34 -9.43 -35.45
N SER A 427 -5.05 -8.83 -34.29
CA SER A 427 -4.81 -7.39 -34.14
C SER A 427 -3.57 -6.94 -34.94
N PRO A 428 -3.52 -5.67 -35.36
CA PRO A 428 -2.36 -5.12 -36.04
C PRO A 428 -1.11 -5.17 -35.14
N PRO A 429 0.11 -5.27 -35.70
CA PRO A 429 1.34 -5.41 -34.91
C PRO A 429 1.55 -4.30 -33.89
N SER A 430 1.16 -3.05 -34.23
CA SER A 430 1.29 -1.87 -33.37
C SER A 430 0.51 -1.96 -32.06
N GLU A 431 -0.62 -2.68 -32.05
CA GLU A 431 -1.44 -2.90 -30.86
C GLU A 431 -1.08 -4.23 -30.18
N ALA A 432 -0.87 -5.26 -31.00
CA ALA A 432 -0.64 -6.62 -30.53
C ALA A 432 0.66 -6.74 -29.71
N ILE A 433 1.76 -6.13 -30.17
CA ILE A 433 3.08 -6.32 -29.57
C ILE A 433 3.17 -5.68 -28.18
N PRO A 434 2.80 -4.39 -27.98
CA PRO A 434 2.70 -3.81 -26.64
C PRO A 434 1.77 -4.60 -25.73
N TRP A 435 0.61 -5.03 -26.22
CA TRP A 435 -0.32 -5.82 -25.41
C TRP A 435 0.27 -7.17 -24.96
N LEU A 436 0.89 -7.93 -25.87
CA LEU A 436 1.50 -9.23 -25.58
C LEU A 436 2.70 -9.15 -24.64
N LEU A 437 3.42 -8.02 -24.65
CA LEU A 437 4.67 -7.87 -23.90
C LEU A 437 4.52 -7.02 -22.65
N SER A 438 3.54 -6.13 -22.54
CA SER A 438 3.41 -5.22 -21.39
C SER A 438 2.16 -5.48 -20.54
N ASN A 439 1.09 -6.07 -21.09
CA ASN A 439 -0.15 -6.32 -20.35
C ASN A 439 -0.17 -7.73 -19.71
N PRO A 440 -0.51 -7.89 -18.41
CA PRO A 440 -0.53 -9.20 -17.74
C PRO A 440 -1.33 -10.28 -18.48
N THR A 441 -2.50 -9.94 -19.03
CA THR A 441 -3.34 -10.89 -19.79
C THR A 441 -2.71 -11.27 -21.13
N GLY A 442 -2.09 -10.30 -21.82
CA GLY A 442 -1.37 -10.55 -23.07
C GLY A 442 -0.12 -11.40 -22.86
N ILE A 443 0.59 -11.16 -21.77
CA ILE A 443 1.78 -11.94 -21.38
C ILE A 443 1.39 -13.38 -21.09
N ALA A 444 0.31 -13.62 -20.34
CA ALA A 444 -0.20 -14.96 -20.08
C ALA A 444 -0.55 -15.70 -21.39
N LYS A 445 -1.21 -15.01 -22.34
CA LYS A 445 -1.52 -15.57 -23.66
C LYS A 445 -0.27 -15.89 -24.49
N LEU A 446 0.74 -15.00 -24.46
CA LEU A 446 2.02 -15.26 -25.11
C LEU A 446 2.74 -16.45 -24.49
N ALA A 447 2.74 -16.56 -23.16
CA ALA A 447 3.33 -17.67 -22.44
C ALA A 447 2.69 -19.01 -22.83
N GLU A 448 1.35 -19.08 -22.83
CA GLU A 448 0.61 -20.28 -23.26
C GLU A 448 0.95 -20.65 -24.71
N TRP A 449 1.03 -19.67 -25.61
CA TRP A 449 1.38 -19.91 -27.00
C TRP A 449 2.81 -20.42 -27.16
N LEU A 450 3.79 -19.85 -26.44
CA LEU A 450 5.19 -20.30 -26.49
C LEU A 450 5.31 -21.74 -25.99
N GLU A 451 4.58 -22.10 -24.95
CA GLU A 451 4.59 -23.45 -24.37
C GLU A 451 3.93 -24.47 -25.30
N TYR A 452 2.79 -24.11 -25.91
CA TYR A 452 2.04 -24.98 -26.82
C TYR A 452 2.78 -25.21 -28.13
N THR A 453 3.24 -24.14 -28.78
CA THR A 453 3.92 -24.23 -30.08
C THR A 453 5.35 -24.72 -29.97
N LYS A 454 5.92 -24.69 -28.76
CA LYS A 454 7.35 -24.99 -28.52
C LYS A 454 8.24 -24.14 -29.43
N PHE A 455 7.85 -22.88 -29.68
CA PHE A 455 8.43 -22.03 -30.73
C PHE A 455 9.96 -22.02 -30.73
N TYR A 456 10.58 -21.74 -29.58
CA TYR A 456 12.04 -21.63 -29.44
C TYR A 456 12.80 -22.97 -29.35
N THR A 457 12.11 -24.10 -29.52
CA THR A 457 12.74 -25.44 -29.54
C THR A 457 12.44 -26.19 -30.84
N LYS A 458 11.25 -26.04 -31.43
CA LYS A 458 10.83 -26.76 -32.65
C LYS A 458 10.82 -25.89 -33.91
N ILE A 459 10.52 -24.60 -33.81
CA ILE A 459 10.30 -23.74 -34.98
C ILE A 459 11.51 -22.82 -35.21
N CYS A 460 11.91 -22.09 -34.18
CA CYS A 460 13.05 -21.18 -34.18
C CYS A 460 13.99 -21.63 -33.05
N PRO A 461 14.67 -22.79 -33.21
CA PRO A 461 15.45 -23.39 -32.14
C PRO A 461 16.55 -22.44 -31.67
N TRP A 462 16.80 -22.41 -30.35
CA TRP A 462 17.90 -21.63 -29.80
C TRP A 462 19.26 -22.13 -30.30
N HIS A 463 20.34 -21.36 -30.15
CA HIS A 463 21.69 -21.92 -30.25
C HIS A 463 22.02 -22.77 -29.00
N THR A 464 22.45 -24.02 -29.20
CA THR A 464 22.81 -24.98 -28.13
C THR A 464 24.30 -24.96 -27.73
N GLY A 465 25.12 -24.07 -28.32
CA GLY A 465 26.53 -23.92 -27.96
C GLY A 465 26.70 -23.40 -26.53
N ALA A 466 27.61 -24.05 -25.78
CA ALA A 466 27.80 -23.98 -24.33
C ALA A 466 27.51 -22.62 -23.66
N ARG A 467 26.67 -22.66 -22.63
CA ARG A 467 26.42 -21.56 -21.67
C ARG A 467 27.64 -21.24 -20.84
#